data_AF-A0A4R9B177-F1
#
_entry.id   AF-A0A4R9B177-F1
#
_cell.length_a   1.000
_cell.length_b   1.000
_cell.length_c   1.000
_cell.angle_alpha   90.00
_cell.angle_beta   90.00
_cell.angle_gamma   90.00
#
_symmetry.space_group_name_H-M   'P 1'
#
loop_
_entity.id
_entity.type
_entity.pdbx_description
1 polymer ?
#
loop_
_entity_poly.entity_id
_entity_poly.type
_entity_poly.pdbx_seq_one_letter_code
_entity_poly.pdbx_strand_id
1 'polypeptide(L)' 'MVLSARARAVKGQRAQRPTITIGRVIISEPRDGVVEAVVIVHSRVRVRAVALRLEGLDRRWRASAINVL' A
#
# COMPACT_ATOMS: atom_id res chain seq x y z
N MET A 1 12.15 -8.68 7.36
CA MET A 1 12.13 -7.25 6.97
C MET A 1 13.46 -6.53 7.31
N VAL A 2 14.64 -7.13 7.04
CA VAL A 2 15.94 -6.54 7.46
C VAL A 2 16.78 -5.99 6.30
N LEU A 3 16.44 -6.31 5.05
CA LEU A 3 17.27 -5.92 3.90
C LEU A 3 17.06 -4.45 3.48
N SER A 4 15.81 -3.98 3.52
CA SER A 4 15.44 -2.64 3.05
C SER A 4 15.89 -1.51 3.99
N ALA A 5 16.01 -1.79 5.29
CA ALA A 5 16.44 -0.80 6.28
C ALA A 5 17.94 -0.48 6.15
N ARG A 6 18.78 -1.49 5.90
CA ARG A 6 20.23 -1.30 5.73
C ARG A 6 20.58 -0.54 4.45
N ALA A 7 19.86 -0.76 3.36
CA ALA A 7 20.10 -0.06 2.10
C ALA A 7 19.93 1.48 2.19
N ARG A 8 19.06 1.98 3.10
CA ARG A 8 18.83 3.43 3.28
C ARG A 8 19.89 4.10 4.14
N ALA A 9 20.48 3.39 5.09
CA ALA A 9 21.50 3.93 6.00
C ALA A 9 22.80 4.29 5.27
N VAL A 10 23.15 3.56 4.19
CA VAL A 10 24.40 3.77 3.43
C VAL A 10 24.38 5.06 2.58
N LYS A 11 23.20 5.64 2.27
CA LYS A 11 23.09 6.75 1.31
C LYS A 11 22.87 8.14 1.91
N GLY A 12 22.62 8.28 3.22
CA GLY A 12 22.41 9.59 3.87
C GLY A 12 21.24 10.44 3.30
N GLN A 13 20.43 9.88 2.40
CA GLN A 13 19.33 10.60 1.76
C GLN A 13 18.13 10.60 2.71
N ARG A 14 17.75 11.79 3.21
CA ARG A 14 16.44 12.00 3.84
C ARG A 14 15.39 11.44 2.89
N ALA A 15 14.60 10.47 3.33
CA ALA A 15 13.55 9.89 2.50
C ALA A 15 12.56 11.00 2.13
N GLN A 16 12.65 11.52 0.91
CA GLN A 16 11.67 12.47 0.40
C GLN A 16 10.32 11.75 0.39
N ARG A 17 9.41 12.16 1.26
CA ARG A 17 8.08 11.56 1.33
C ARG A 17 7.39 11.89 0.01
N PRO A 18 7.03 10.89 -0.82
CA PRO A 18 6.34 11.17 -2.06
C PRO A 18 5.02 11.88 -1.75
N THR A 19 4.79 13.04 -2.34
CA THR A 19 3.46 13.67 -2.32
C THR A 19 2.56 12.82 -3.20
N ILE A 20 1.58 12.17 -2.58
CA ILE A 20 0.57 11.35 -3.26
C ILE A 20 -0.82 11.83 -2.88
N THR A 21 -1.75 11.73 -3.81
CA THR A 21 -3.18 11.94 -3.58
C THR A 21 -3.92 10.67 -3.89
N ILE A 22 -4.93 10.35 -3.09
CA ILE A 22 -5.80 9.20 -3.31
C ILE A 22 -6.96 9.63 -4.20
N GLY A 23 -7.13 8.92 -5.32
CA GLY A 23 -8.25 9.06 -6.23
C GLY A 23 -9.36 8.07 -5.89
N ARG A 24 -9.98 7.49 -6.93
CA ARG A 24 -11.07 6.52 -6.77
C ARG A 24 -10.63 5.33 -5.91
N VAL A 25 -11.51 4.91 -5.02
CA VAL A 25 -11.40 3.68 -4.24
C VAL A 25 -12.57 2.78 -4.57
N ILE A 26 -12.30 1.52 -4.88
CA ILE A 26 -13.31 0.48 -5.08
C ILE A 26 -13.06 -0.57 -4.02
N ILE A 27 -14.11 -0.99 -3.30
CA ILE A 27 -14.02 -1.92 -2.17
C ILE A 27 -15.03 -3.05 -2.38
N SER A 28 -14.64 -4.25 -1.98
CA SER A 28 -15.49 -5.44 -1.87
C SER A 28 -15.18 -6.16 -0.55
N GLU A 29 -16.22 -6.70 0.08
CA GLU A 29 -16.11 -7.49 1.32
C GLU A 29 -16.56 -8.92 1.03
N PRO A 30 -15.69 -9.77 0.45
CA PRO A 30 -16.11 -11.09 -0.03
C PRO A 30 -16.44 -12.08 1.08
N ARG A 31 -15.97 -11.83 2.31
CA ARG A 31 -16.26 -12.61 3.51
C ARG A 31 -16.02 -11.75 4.75
N ASP A 32 -16.59 -12.16 5.88
CA ASP A 32 -16.36 -11.50 7.15
C ASP A 32 -14.85 -11.42 7.48
N GLY A 33 -14.43 -10.26 7.98
CA GLY A 33 -13.05 -9.94 8.27
C GLY A 33 -12.13 -9.84 7.04
N VAL A 34 -12.65 -9.78 5.80
CA VAL A 34 -11.83 -9.56 4.60
C VAL A 34 -12.33 -8.42 3.75
N VAL A 35 -11.38 -7.57 3.36
CA VAL A 35 -11.59 -6.45 2.45
C VAL A 35 -10.68 -6.61 1.25
N GLU A 36 -11.25 -6.55 0.05
CA GLU A 36 -10.51 -6.39 -1.20
C GLU A 36 -10.72 -4.98 -1.71
N ALA A 37 -9.65 -4.31 -2.12
CA ALA A 37 -9.74 -2.94 -2.57
C ALA A 37 -8.81 -2.65 -3.74
N VAL A 38 -9.25 -1.75 -4.61
CA VAL A 38 -8.41 -1.09 -5.61
C VAL A 38 -8.41 0.39 -5.33
N VAL A 39 -7.23 0.96 -5.13
CA VAL A 39 -7.02 2.39 -4.86
C VAL A 39 -6.25 3.00 -6.01
N ILE A 40 -6.77 4.07 -6.60
CA ILE A 40 -6.02 4.86 -7.58
C ILE A 40 -5.14 5.86 -6.83
N VAL A 41 -3.82 5.75 -7.02
CA VAL A 41 -2.83 6.61 -6.40
C VAL A 41 -2.25 7.55 -7.45
N HIS A 42 -2.45 8.85 -7.23
CA HIS A 42 -1.88 9.91 -8.04
C HIS A 42 -0.57 10.37 -7.42
N SER A 43 0.49 10.39 -8.22
CA SER A 43 1.76 11.06 -7.89
C SER A 43 2.08 12.07 -8.99
N ARG A 44 3.07 12.92 -8.77
CA ARG A 44 3.50 13.91 -9.78
C ARG A 44 3.87 13.29 -11.15
N VAL A 45 4.40 12.07 -11.14
CA VAL A 45 5.01 11.43 -12.33
C VAL A 45 4.14 10.33 -12.93
N ARG A 46 3.18 9.78 -12.19
CA ARG A 46 2.38 8.62 -12.62
C ARG A 46 1.13 8.48 -11.79
N VAL A 47 0.11 7.89 -12.42
CA VAL A 47 -1.08 7.34 -11.77
C VAL A 47 -0.95 5.82 -11.76
N ARG A 48 -1.25 5.19 -10.64
CA ARG A 48 -1.17 3.74 -10.47
C ARG A 48 -2.40 3.19 -9.78
N ALA A 49 -2.81 1.99 -10.16
CA ALA A 49 -3.81 1.25 -9.41
C ALA A 49 -3.11 0.35 -8.39
N VAL A 50 -3.55 0.38 -7.15
CA VAL A 50 -3.02 -0.47 -6.07
C VAL A 50 -4.12 -1.42 -5.65
N ALA A 51 -3.96 -2.70 -5.98
CA ALA A 51 -4.85 -3.76 -5.55
C ALA A 51 -4.38 -4.32 -4.20
N LEU A 52 -5.31 -4.45 -3.26
CA LEU A 52 -5.05 -4.76 -1.85
C LEU A 52 -6.01 -5.87 -1.41
N ARG A 53 -5.51 -6.81 -0.62
CA ARG A 53 -6.35 -7.71 0.19
C ARG A 53 -5.96 -7.53 1.65
N LEU A 54 -6.93 -7.17 2.48
CA LEU A 54 -6.80 -7.02 3.91
C LEU A 54 -7.58 -8.13 4.61
N GLU A 55 -6.97 -8.72 5.64
CA GLU A 55 -7.58 -9.75 6.48
C GLU A 55 -7.49 -9.31 7.94
N GLY A 56 -8.59 -9.41 8.66
CA GLY A 56 -8.64 -9.20 10.09
C GLY A 56 -7.94 -10.35 10.82
N LEU A 57 -6.95 -10.02 11.64
CA LEU A 57 -6.23 -10.95 12.50
C LEU A 57 -5.98 -10.26 13.84
N ASP A 58 -6.51 -10.84 14.93
CA ASP A 58 -6.33 -10.35 16.30
C ASP A 58 -6.60 -8.84 16.46
N ARG A 59 -7.75 -8.39 15.92
CA ARG A 59 -8.19 -6.97 15.89
C ARG A 59 -7.28 -6.03 15.08
N ARG A 60 -6.39 -6.56 14.25
CA ARG A 60 -5.53 -5.81 13.34
C ARG A 60 -5.84 -6.18 11.91
N TRP A 61 -5.69 -5.22 11.01
CA TRP A 61 -5.69 -5.50 9.58
C TRP A 61 -4.31 -5.95 9.13
N ARG A 62 -4.24 -7.12 8.51
CA ARG A 62 -3.05 -7.63 7.81
C ARG A 62 -3.29 -7.50 6.32
N ALA A 63 -2.41 -6.80 5.61
CA ALA A 63 -2.41 -6.84 4.15
C ALA A 63 -1.82 -8.18 3.68
N SER A 64 -2.67 -9.12 3.26
CA SER A 64 -2.24 -10.43 2.77
C SER A 64 -1.83 -10.40 1.30
N ALA A 65 -2.27 -9.40 0.54
CA ALA A 65 -1.78 -9.13 -0.82
C ALA A 65 -1.72 -7.62 -1.09
N ILE A 66 -0.66 -7.19 -1.80
CA ILE A 66 -0.50 -5.82 -2.30
C ILE A 66 0.12 -5.91 -3.69
N ASN A 67 -0.55 -5.38 -4.71
CA ASN A 67 -0.05 -5.30 -6.07
C ASN A 67 -0.15 -3.86 -6.57
N VAL A 68 0.88 -3.42 -7.28
CA VAL A 68 0.94 -2.08 -7.87
C VAL A 68 0.99 -2.24 -9.38
N LEU A 69 -0.06 -1.77 -10.05
CA LEU A 69 -0.24 -1.78 -11.50
C LEU A 69 0.23 -0.46 -12.10
#